data_AF-A0A8T5TYZ9-F1
#
_entry.id   AF-A0A8T5TYZ9-F1
#
_cell.length_a   1.000
_cell.length_b   1.000
_cell.length_c   1.000
_cell.angle_alpha   90.00
_cell.angle_beta   90.00
_cell.angle_gamma   90.00
#
_symmetry.space_group_name_H-M   'P 1'
#
loop_
_entity.id
_entity.type
_entity.pdbx_description
1 polymer ?
#
loop_
_entity_poly.entity_id
_entity_poly.type
_entity_poly.pdbx_seq_one_letter_code
_entity_poly.pdbx_strand_id
1 'polypeptide(L)'
;MKIVIFVPHPDDEIFSCAGSILKWMEEGHKVHIVYVTDNRAFITWGKKNNQILIEEAKEYINLSDDQIGEIGLKEATSVAKAFGFPNKNVHMFEFHDQDALNQISRGITLAKTIIFDADRILMPSDNNNHPDHQATHIIAKEAAIELNLVNTEFYVYAIYNLMKAPMEKQVKIRIAEYRDQIYDIMALYKTQLALKDTRMGWLTLKRKRSERFGVFSLDDAGRFYNF
;
A
#
# COMPACT_ATOMS: atom_id res chain seq x y z
N MET A 1 6.70 19.04 -1.35
CA MET A 1 7.45 17.82 -1.01
C MET A 1 7.22 16.75 -2.07
N LYS A 2 8.20 15.87 -2.28
CA LYS A 2 8.05 14.57 -2.95
C LYS A 2 7.71 13.51 -1.91
N ILE A 3 6.56 12.87 -2.07
CA ILE A 3 6.07 11.82 -1.16
C ILE A 3 5.96 10.53 -1.96
N VAL A 4 6.55 9.44 -1.49
CA VAL A 4 6.50 8.13 -2.16
C VAL A 4 5.81 7.12 -1.25
N ILE A 5 4.71 6.53 -1.71
CA ILE A 5 3.98 5.48 -0.99
C ILE A 5 4.31 4.13 -1.58
N PHE A 6 4.87 3.23 -0.78
CA PHE A 6 4.99 1.81 -1.12
C PHE A 6 3.74 1.07 -0.68
N VAL A 7 3.16 0.30 -1.59
CA VAL A 7 1.90 -0.41 -1.44
C VAL A 7 2.18 -1.89 -1.76
N PRO A 8 2.16 -2.79 -0.76
CA PRO A 8 2.45 -4.21 -0.99
C PRO A 8 1.53 -4.80 -2.04
N HIS A 9 0.20 -4.68 -1.82
CA HIS A 9 -0.82 -5.18 -2.74
C HIS A 9 -1.78 -4.07 -3.18
N PRO A 10 -2.26 -4.10 -4.44
CA PRO A 10 -3.38 -3.27 -4.88
C PRO A 10 -4.59 -3.38 -3.93
N ASP A 11 -4.93 -2.26 -3.28
CA ASP A 11 -5.96 -2.02 -2.24
C ASP A 11 -5.42 -1.62 -0.87
N ASP A 12 -4.17 -1.97 -0.55
CA ASP A 12 -3.55 -1.65 0.74
C ASP A 12 -3.53 -0.12 0.97
N GLU A 13 -3.38 0.68 -0.08
CA GLU A 13 -3.43 2.14 0.00
C GLU A 13 -4.81 2.66 0.46
N ILE A 14 -5.89 1.98 0.06
CA ILE A 14 -7.27 2.34 0.44
C ILE A 14 -7.44 2.23 1.95
N PHE A 15 -6.98 1.12 2.51
CA PHE A 15 -7.16 0.82 3.92
C PHE A 15 -6.15 1.55 4.81
N SER A 16 -4.94 1.83 4.32
CA SER A 16 -3.88 2.45 5.10
C SER A 16 -3.88 3.98 5.05
N CYS A 17 -3.83 4.57 3.84
CA CYS A 17 -3.36 5.95 3.66
C CYS A 17 -4.09 6.77 2.58
N ALA A 18 -5.20 6.28 2.02
CA ALA A 18 -5.92 6.95 0.93
C ALA A 18 -6.38 8.37 1.26
N GLY A 19 -6.79 8.63 2.50
CA GLY A 19 -7.16 9.97 2.90
C GLY A 19 -5.96 10.91 2.96
N SER A 20 -4.81 10.41 3.40
CA SER A 20 -3.55 11.15 3.40
C SER A 20 -3.03 11.40 2.00
N ILE A 21 -3.17 10.43 1.08
CA ILE A 21 -2.86 10.60 -0.35
C ILE A 21 -3.66 11.78 -0.93
N LEU A 22 -4.98 11.76 -0.77
CA LEU A 22 -5.86 12.84 -1.28
C LEU A 22 -5.52 14.19 -0.67
N LYS A 23 -5.31 14.22 0.65
CA LYS A 23 -4.90 15.42 1.37
C LYS A 23 -3.59 16.02 0.84
N TRP A 24 -2.56 15.20 0.68
CA TRP A 24 -1.26 15.68 0.21
C TRP A 24 -1.29 16.11 -1.25
N MET A 25 -2.09 15.47 -2.09
CA MET A 25 -2.32 15.94 -3.47
C MET A 25 -3.02 17.30 -3.49
N GLU A 26 -4.05 17.49 -2.66
CA GLU A 26 -4.76 18.77 -2.52
C GLU A 26 -3.84 19.88 -2.01
N GLU A 27 -2.92 19.56 -1.10
CA GLU A 27 -1.87 20.46 -0.60
C GLU A 27 -0.75 20.74 -1.63
N GLY A 28 -0.86 20.22 -2.85
CA GLY A 28 0.07 20.47 -3.96
C GLY A 28 1.39 19.70 -3.86
N HIS A 29 1.45 18.63 -3.05
CA HIS A 29 2.63 17.78 -2.97
C HIS A 29 2.74 16.85 -4.19
N LYS A 30 3.98 16.50 -4.53
CA LYS A 30 4.27 15.57 -5.62
C LYS A 30 4.22 14.13 -5.08
N VAL A 31 3.04 13.55 -5.11
CA VAL A 31 2.79 12.21 -4.58
C VAL A 31 3.06 11.16 -5.65
N HIS A 32 3.82 10.13 -5.29
CA HIS A 32 4.14 8.94 -6.08
C HIS A 32 3.62 7.69 -5.35
N ILE A 33 3.18 6.69 -6.10
CA ILE A 33 2.72 5.40 -5.58
C ILE A 33 3.50 4.27 -6.25
N VAL A 34 3.90 3.29 -5.46
CA VAL A 34 4.66 2.11 -5.89
C VAL A 34 3.88 0.88 -5.47
N TYR A 35 3.26 0.21 -6.44
CA TYR A 35 2.66 -1.11 -6.24
C TYR A 35 3.76 -2.17 -6.35
N VAL A 36 3.98 -2.92 -5.28
CA VAL A 36 5.07 -3.91 -5.20
C VAL A 36 4.66 -5.21 -5.87
N THR A 37 3.50 -5.75 -5.52
CA THR A 37 2.98 -6.99 -6.09
C THR A 37 1.72 -6.76 -6.93
N ASP A 38 1.30 -7.79 -7.64
CA ASP A 38 0.16 -7.76 -8.58
C ASP A 38 -1.13 -8.37 -8.03
N ASN A 39 -1.15 -8.83 -6.78
CA ASN A 39 -2.29 -9.48 -6.14
C ASN A 39 -2.79 -10.76 -6.86
N ARG A 40 -1.93 -11.43 -7.62
CA ARG A 40 -2.33 -12.60 -8.44
C ARG A 40 -2.94 -13.75 -7.65
N ALA A 41 -2.56 -13.95 -6.39
CA ALA A 41 -2.99 -15.09 -5.59
C ALA A 41 -4.33 -14.83 -4.89
N PHE A 42 -4.89 -13.63 -5.01
CA PHE A 42 -6.01 -13.15 -4.20
C PHE A 42 -7.26 -14.04 -4.28
N ILE A 43 -7.69 -14.42 -5.49
CA ILE A 43 -8.86 -15.30 -5.69
C ILE A 43 -8.59 -16.72 -5.20
N THR A 44 -7.42 -17.28 -5.52
CA THR A 44 -7.02 -18.63 -5.11
C THR A 44 -6.91 -18.73 -3.58
N TRP A 45 -6.30 -17.75 -2.93
CA TRP A 45 -6.26 -17.63 -1.48
C TRP A 45 -7.66 -17.54 -0.89
N GLY A 46 -8.52 -16.71 -1.50
CA GLY A 46 -9.92 -16.58 -1.10
C GLY A 46 -10.68 -17.90 -1.08
N LYS A 47 -10.51 -18.72 -2.14
CA LYS A 47 -11.12 -20.05 -2.25
C LYS A 47 -10.64 -20.97 -1.13
N LYS A 48 -9.32 -21.03 -0.93
CA LYS A 48 -8.67 -21.89 0.07
C LYS A 48 -9.12 -21.56 1.50
N ASN A 49 -9.36 -20.28 1.78
CA ASN A 49 -9.71 -19.79 3.11
C ASN A 49 -11.22 -19.54 3.31
N ASN A 50 -12.07 -19.97 2.38
CA ASN A 50 -13.53 -19.75 2.42
C ASN A 50 -13.93 -18.27 2.57
N GLN A 51 -13.16 -17.38 1.95
CA GLN A 51 -13.34 -15.94 2.00
C GLN A 51 -14.05 -15.38 0.76
N ILE A 52 -14.26 -16.18 -0.29
CA ILE A 52 -14.89 -15.74 -1.53
C ILE A 52 -16.39 -15.47 -1.36
N LEU A 53 -16.82 -14.35 -1.95
CA LEU A 53 -18.20 -14.03 -2.27
C LEU A 53 -18.49 -14.49 -3.71
N ILE A 54 -19.14 -15.65 -3.84
CA ILE A 54 -19.36 -16.32 -5.14
C ILE A 54 -19.96 -15.37 -6.17
N GLU A 55 -20.93 -14.54 -5.77
CA GLU A 55 -21.63 -13.63 -6.68
C GLU A 55 -20.72 -12.56 -7.27
N GLU A 56 -19.77 -12.04 -6.48
CA GLU A 56 -18.81 -11.03 -6.92
C GLU A 56 -17.64 -11.65 -7.69
N ALA A 57 -17.31 -12.92 -7.38
CA ALA A 57 -16.19 -13.64 -7.96
C ALA A 57 -16.53 -14.36 -9.27
N LYS A 58 -17.78 -14.31 -9.77
CA LYS A 58 -18.24 -15.14 -10.91
C LYS A 58 -17.34 -15.02 -12.13
N GLU A 59 -16.86 -13.82 -12.42
CA GLU A 59 -16.00 -13.52 -13.58
C GLU A 59 -14.53 -13.93 -13.36
N TYR A 60 -14.13 -14.19 -12.11
CA TYR A 60 -12.73 -14.41 -11.72
C TYR A 60 -12.45 -15.85 -11.24
N ILE A 61 -13.45 -16.57 -10.76
CA ILE A 61 -13.30 -17.82 -9.99
C ILE A 61 -12.60 -18.97 -10.73
N ASN A 62 -12.62 -18.91 -12.06
CA ASN A 62 -12.04 -19.90 -12.97
C ASN A 62 -10.83 -19.37 -13.75
N LEU A 63 -10.40 -18.13 -13.50
CA LEU A 63 -9.20 -17.57 -14.12
C LEU A 63 -7.94 -18.12 -13.44
N SER A 64 -6.82 -18.15 -14.16
CA SER A 64 -5.52 -18.45 -13.57
C SER A 64 -5.00 -17.27 -12.74
N ASP A 65 -4.08 -17.53 -11.81
CA ASP A 65 -3.45 -16.47 -11.01
C ASP A 65 -2.79 -15.42 -11.92
N ASP A 66 -2.14 -15.80 -13.03
CA ASP A 66 -1.57 -14.84 -14.00
C ASP A 66 -2.64 -13.90 -14.58
N GLN A 67 -3.81 -14.42 -14.95
CA GLN A 67 -4.92 -13.60 -15.44
C GLN A 67 -5.46 -12.67 -14.34
N ILE A 68 -5.50 -13.13 -13.09
CA ILE A 68 -5.88 -12.30 -11.95
C ILE A 68 -4.85 -11.19 -11.72
N GLY A 69 -3.55 -11.48 -11.80
CA GLY A 69 -2.48 -10.48 -11.68
C GLY A 69 -2.59 -9.39 -12.74
N GLU A 70 -2.84 -9.75 -14.00
CA GLU A 70 -3.08 -8.78 -15.07
C GLU A 70 -4.30 -7.88 -14.79
N ILE A 71 -5.38 -8.44 -14.24
CA ILE A 71 -6.56 -7.67 -13.85
C ILE A 71 -6.23 -6.76 -12.67
N GLY A 72 -5.54 -7.27 -11.64
CA GLY A 72 -5.13 -6.52 -10.46
C GLY A 72 -4.29 -5.28 -10.81
N LEU A 73 -3.32 -5.42 -11.71
CA LEU A 73 -2.50 -4.28 -12.19
C LEU A 73 -3.32 -3.27 -13.00
N LYS A 74 -4.31 -3.71 -13.80
CA LYS A 74 -5.23 -2.82 -14.51
C LYS A 74 -6.16 -2.07 -13.55
N GLU A 75 -6.64 -2.73 -12.50
CA GLU A 75 -7.41 -2.10 -11.43
C GLU A 75 -6.57 -1.08 -10.66
N ALA A 76 -5.34 -1.43 -10.28
CA ALA A 76 -4.38 -0.52 -9.62
C ALA A 76 -4.13 0.74 -10.46
N THR A 77 -3.94 0.58 -11.78
CA THR A 77 -3.81 1.72 -12.71
C THR A 77 -5.07 2.58 -12.72
N SER A 78 -6.25 1.96 -12.73
CA SER A 78 -7.53 2.67 -12.74
C SER A 78 -7.79 3.42 -11.43
N VAL A 79 -7.41 2.82 -10.30
CA VAL A 79 -7.48 3.43 -8.96
C VAL A 79 -6.50 4.59 -8.85
N ALA A 80 -5.25 4.42 -9.28
CA ALA A 80 -4.28 5.50 -9.28
C ALA A 80 -4.75 6.69 -10.13
N LYS A 81 -5.39 6.42 -11.28
CA LYS A 81 -6.02 7.47 -12.09
C LYS A 81 -7.19 8.15 -11.35
N ALA A 82 -8.01 7.40 -10.62
CA ALA A 82 -9.14 7.93 -9.85
C ALA A 82 -8.71 8.79 -8.64
N PHE A 83 -7.56 8.48 -8.03
CA PHE A 83 -6.91 9.37 -7.07
C PHE A 83 -6.41 10.67 -7.71
N GLY A 84 -6.08 10.66 -9.01
CA GLY A 84 -5.51 11.79 -9.72
C GLY A 84 -3.99 11.73 -9.89
N PHE A 85 -3.37 10.56 -9.69
CA PHE A 85 -1.93 10.40 -9.96
C PHE A 85 -1.62 10.65 -11.45
N PRO A 86 -0.62 11.48 -11.79
CA PRO A 86 -0.05 11.49 -13.12
C PRO A 86 0.59 10.13 -13.43
N ASN A 87 0.49 9.62 -14.67
CA ASN A 87 1.06 8.31 -15.04
C ASN A 87 2.54 8.15 -14.66
N LYS A 88 3.35 9.21 -14.81
CA LYS A 88 4.77 9.22 -14.42
C LYS A 88 5.04 9.08 -12.91
N ASN A 89 4.00 9.17 -12.09
CA ASN A 89 4.06 9.04 -10.64
C ASN A 89 3.52 7.69 -10.14
N VAL A 90 3.07 6.82 -11.05
CA VAL A 90 2.60 5.47 -10.74
C VAL A 90 3.67 4.49 -11.17
N HIS A 91 4.15 3.68 -10.23
CA HIS A 91 5.20 2.70 -10.46
C HIS A 91 4.69 1.32 -10.10
N MET A 92 5.06 0.32 -10.90
CA MET A 92 4.71 -1.07 -10.68
C MET A 92 5.99 -1.90 -10.72
N PHE A 93 6.26 -2.64 -9.64
CA PHE A 93 7.39 -3.57 -9.62
C PHE A 93 7.03 -4.92 -10.24
N GLU A 94 5.72 -5.23 -10.31
CA GLU A 94 5.16 -6.42 -10.93
C GLU A 94 5.75 -7.70 -10.33
N PHE A 95 6.06 -7.67 -9.03
CA PHE A 95 6.41 -8.88 -8.32
C PHE A 95 5.17 -9.74 -8.16
N HIS A 96 5.37 -11.05 -8.19
CA HIS A 96 4.27 -11.96 -7.96
C HIS A 96 3.84 -11.83 -6.50
N ASP A 97 2.53 -11.72 -6.25
CA ASP A 97 1.97 -11.88 -4.90
C ASP A 97 2.48 -13.20 -4.26
N GLN A 98 2.80 -13.13 -2.97
CA GLN A 98 3.46 -14.13 -2.14
C GLN A 98 4.95 -14.37 -2.45
N ASP A 99 5.57 -13.61 -3.36
CA ASP A 99 6.97 -13.79 -3.76
C ASP A 99 7.87 -12.58 -3.45
N ALA A 100 7.35 -11.50 -2.85
CA ALA A 100 8.13 -10.26 -2.70
C ALA A 100 9.40 -10.44 -1.85
N LEU A 101 9.41 -11.39 -0.90
CA LEU A 101 10.61 -11.73 -0.12
C LEU A 101 11.77 -12.21 -0.99
N ASN A 102 11.50 -12.93 -2.08
CA ASN A 102 12.52 -13.40 -3.01
C ASN A 102 12.98 -12.29 -3.98
N GLN A 103 12.30 -11.14 -3.99
CA GLN A 103 12.56 -10.03 -4.89
C GLN A 103 13.24 -8.83 -4.20
N ILE A 104 13.63 -8.93 -2.92
CA ILE A 104 14.16 -7.80 -2.13
C ILE A 104 15.29 -7.05 -2.85
N SER A 105 16.33 -7.74 -3.33
CA SER A 105 17.48 -7.10 -4.00
C SER A 105 17.07 -6.33 -5.27
N ARG A 106 16.13 -6.90 -6.05
CA ARG A 106 15.55 -6.24 -7.23
C ARG A 106 14.69 -5.05 -6.81
N GLY A 107 13.88 -5.21 -5.78
CA GLY A 107 13.02 -4.18 -5.22
C GLY A 107 13.81 -2.98 -4.72
N ILE A 108 14.91 -3.20 -4.00
CA ILE A 108 15.83 -2.14 -3.54
C ILE A 108 16.38 -1.38 -4.75
N THR A 109 16.84 -2.09 -5.78
CA THR A 109 17.37 -1.47 -7.00
C THR A 109 16.33 -0.57 -7.68
N LEU A 110 15.09 -1.05 -7.83
CA LEU A 110 13.99 -0.28 -8.42
C LEU A 110 13.60 0.91 -7.53
N ALA A 111 13.45 0.68 -6.22
CA ALA A 111 13.07 1.69 -5.24
C ALA A 111 14.03 2.89 -5.26
N LYS A 112 15.35 2.65 -5.33
CA LYS A 112 16.36 3.72 -5.37
C LYS A 112 16.16 4.68 -6.55
N THR A 113 15.70 4.20 -7.70
CA THR A 113 15.40 5.05 -8.88
C THR A 113 14.22 5.99 -8.65
N ILE A 114 13.38 5.71 -7.65
CA ILE A 114 12.16 6.45 -7.35
C ILE A 114 12.35 7.35 -6.13
N ILE A 115 13.08 6.92 -5.10
CA ILE A 115 13.12 7.61 -3.80
C ILE A 115 14.33 8.53 -3.57
N PHE A 116 15.28 8.61 -4.51
CA PHE A 116 16.56 9.33 -4.32
C PHE A 116 16.45 10.81 -3.90
N ASP A 117 15.31 11.46 -4.16
CA ASP A 117 14.97 12.84 -3.79
C ASP A 117 13.62 12.90 -3.02
N ALA A 118 13.23 11.82 -2.34
CA ALA A 118 11.99 11.78 -1.57
C ALA A 118 12.13 12.54 -0.24
N ASP A 119 11.21 13.46 0.04
CA ASP A 119 11.12 14.13 1.35
C ASP A 119 10.40 13.24 2.38
N ARG A 120 9.49 12.38 1.89
CA ARG A 120 8.72 11.45 2.72
C ARG A 120 8.49 10.12 2.02
N ILE A 121 8.66 9.03 2.76
CA ILE A 121 8.38 7.67 2.31
C ILE A 121 7.31 7.06 3.21
N LEU A 122 6.23 6.54 2.62
CA LEU A 122 5.24 5.72 3.32
C LEU A 122 5.52 4.25 3.03
N MET A 123 5.45 3.42 4.06
CA MET A 123 5.68 1.97 3.97
C MET A 123 4.82 1.21 4.98
N PRO A 124 4.51 -0.07 4.74
CA PRO A 124 3.85 -0.90 5.72
C PRO A 124 4.74 -1.11 6.95
N SER A 125 4.09 -1.35 8.08
CA SER A 125 4.69 -1.83 9.32
C SER A 125 5.28 -3.22 9.14
N ASP A 126 6.50 -3.45 9.64
CA ASP A 126 7.14 -4.77 9.67
C ASP A 126 6.48 -5.72 10.70
N ASN A 127 5.80 -5.17 11.72
CA ASN A 127 4.87 -5.93 12.57
C ASN A 127 3.64 -6.42 11.80
N ASN A 128 3.81 -7.26 10.79
CA ASN A 128 2.75 -7.81 9.93
C ASN A 128 2.94 -9.32 9.78
N ASN A 129 1.85 -10.06 9.66
CA ASN A 129 1.90 -11.51 9.44
C ASN A 129 2.02 -11.88 7.96
N HIS A 130 1.88 -10.91 7.05
CA HIS A 130 1.96 -11.13 5.61
C HIS A 130 3.39 -10.87 5.10
N PRO A 131 4.05 -11.85 4.47
CA PRO A 131 5.45 -11.75 4.04
C PRO A 131 5.70 -10.59 3.06
N ASP A 132 4.77 -10.31 2.15
CA ASP A 132 4.94 -9.21 1.20
C ASP A 132 4.91 -7.82 1.84
N HIS A 133 4.22 -7.65 2.98
CA HIS A 133 4.27 -6.38 3.72
C HIS A 133 5.66 -6.21 4.36
N GLN A 134 6.23 -7.29 4.91
CA GLN A 134 7.58 -7.30 5.47
C GLN A 134 8.63 -7.02 4.38
N ALA A 135 8.51 -7.71 3.23
CA ALA A 135 9.38 -7.50 2.08
C ALA A 135 9.33 -6.04 1.59
N THR A 136 8.13 -5.47 1.48
CA THR A 136 7.93 -4.08 1.06
C THR A 136 8.54 -3.08 2.06
N HIS A 137 8.40 -3.36 3.37
CA HIS A 137 9.07 -2.59 4.42
C HIS A 137 10.60 -2.61 4.24
N ILE A 138 11.18 -3.80 4.10
CA ILE A 138 12.62 -3.99 3.89
C ILE A 138 13.09 -3.27 2.63
N ILE A 139 12.41 -3.46 1.50
CA ILE A 139 12.75 -2.83 0.22
C ILE A 139 12.85 -1.30 0.37
N ALA A 140 11.83 -0.67 0.95
CA ALA A 140 11.79 0.79 1.08
C ALA A 140 12.83 1.31 2.08
N LYS A 141 13.03 0.61 3.21
CA LYS A 141 13.99 1.00 4.24
C LYS A 141 15.44 0.84 3.78
N GLU A 142 15.80 -0.33 3.26
CA GLU A 142 17.18 -0.61 2.82
C GLU A 142 17.57 0.27 1.63
N ALA A 143 16.63 0.54 0.69
CA ALA A 143 16.89 1.49 -0.39
C ALA A 143 17.20 2.90 0.13
N ALA A 144 16.52 3.35 1.19
CA ALA A 144 16.77 4.65 1.79
C ALA A 144 18.08 4.71 2.59
N ILE A 145 18.46 3.61 3.25
CA ILE A 145 19.76 3.44 3.91
C ILE A 145 20.89 3.52 2.87
N GLU A 146 20.80 2.76 1.78
CA GLU A 146 21.82 2.74 0.72
C GLU A 146 21.99 4.10 0.03
N LEU A 147 20.93 4.91 -0.02
CA LEU A 147 20.94 6.26 -0.57
C LEU A 147 21.29 7.35 0.46
N ASN A 148 21.46 6.99 1.73
CA ASN A 148 21.73 7.91 2.83
C ASN A 148 20.71 9.06 2.93
N LEU A 149 19.42 8.72 2.88
CA LEU A 149 18.30 9.66 2.91
C LEU A 149 18.01 10.21 4.33
N VAL A 150 19.00 10.84 4.95
CA VAL A 150 18.95 11.30 6.36
C VAL A 150 17.89 12.38 6.64
N ASN A 151 17.45 13.12 5.62
CA ASN A 151 16.45 14.19 5.76
C ASN A 151 15.03 13.72 5.42
N THR A 152 14.85 12.44 5.08
CA THR A 152 13.55 11.88 4.68
C THR A 152 12.76 11.44 5.90
N GLU A 153 11.47 11.78 5.92
CA GLU A 153 10.53 11.27 6.92
C GLU A 153 9.95 9.92 6.50
N PHE A 154 9.85 8.99 7.45
CA PHE A 154 9.30 7.67 7.22
C PHE A 154 7.96 7.52 7.94
N TYR A 155 6.89 7.36 7.17
CA TYR A 155 5.53 7.20 7.66
C TYR A 155 5.13 5.72 7.55
N VAL A 156 5.24 5.01 8.66
CA VAL A 156 4.92 3.59 8.76
C VAL A 156 3.44 3.43 9.07
N TYR A 157 2.69 2.75 8.20
CA TYR A 157 1.27 2.47 8.41
C TYR A 157 1.00 1.01 8.81
N ALA A 158 -0.11 0.75 9.48
CA ALA A 158 -0.52 -0.59 9.87
C ALA A 158 -1.65 -1.13 8.99
N ILE A 159 -1.50 -2.38 8.55
CA ILE A 159 -2.54 -3.20 7.94
C ILE A 159 -2.49 -4.56 8.64
N TYR A 160 -3.65 -5.17 8.90
CA TYR A 160 -3.84 -6.41 9.68
C TYR A 160 -3.48 -6.32 11.16
N ASN A 161 -2.24 -5.98 11.47
CA ASN A 161 -1.72 -5.91 12.83
C ASN A 161 -1.58 -4.45 13.28
N LEU A 162 -1.69 -4.22 14.59
CA LEU A 162 -1.41 -2.91 15.15
C LEU A 162 0.06 -2.54 14.94
N MET A 163 0.30 -1.29 14.59
CA MET A 163 1.65 -0.74 14.53
C MET A 163 2.24 -0.68 15.94
N LYS A 164 3.48 -1.17 16.11
CA LYS A 164 4.30 -1.00 17.31
C LYS A 164 5.21 0.21 17.13
N ALA A 165 4.72 1.38 17.53
CA ALA A 165 5.52 2.61 17.63
C ALA A 165 5.25 3.29 18.97
N PRO A 166 6.26 3.92 19.61
CA PRO A 166 6.04 4.77 20.78
C PRO A 166 5.04 5.89 20.50
N MET A 167 4.31 6.35 21.53
CA MET A 167 3.24 7.34 21.35
C MET A 167 3.77 8.66 20.77
N GLU A 168 4.97 9.08 21.18
CA GLU A 168 5.67 10.27 20.70
C GLU A 168 6.10 10.18 19.22
N LYS A 169 6.18 8.96 18.68
CA LYS A 169 6.43 8.69 17.27
C LYS A 169 5.13 8.51 16.48
N GLN A 170 3.95 8.65 17.09
CA GLN A 170 2.68 8.48 16.39
C GLN A 170 2.07 9.80 15.97
N VAL A 171 1.65 9.89 14.72
CA VAL A 171 0.84 11.00 14.21
C VAL A 171 -0.51 10.50 13.75
N LYS A 172 -1.51 11.39 13.82
CA LYS A 172 -2.87 11.14 13.37
C LYS A 172 -3.27 12.18 12.35
N ILE A 173 -3.59 11.75 11.13
CA ILE A 173 -4.07 12.61 10.06
C ILE A 173 -5.59 12.51 9.99
N ARG A 174 -6.28 13.64 10.06
CA ARG A 174 -7.74 13.68 9.85
C ARG A 174 -8.04 13.55 8.36
N ILE A 175 -8.98 12.68 8.01
CA ILE A 175 -9.35 12.38 6.62
C ILE A 175 -10.87 12.35 6.40
N ALA A 176 -11.64 12.91 7.33
CA ALA A 176 -13.09 12.75 7.38
C ALA A 176 -13.81 13.35 6.15
N GLU A 177 -13.21 14.35 5.53
CA GLU A 177 -13.64 15.03 4.31
C GLU A 177 -13.47 14.16 3.05
N TYR A 178 -12.56 13.19 3.04
CA TYR A 178 -12.24 12.36 1.87
C TYR A 178 -13.00 11.02 1.84
N ARG A 179 -13.75 10.68 2.88
CA ARG A 179 -14.31 9.33 3.08
C ARG A 179 -15.22 8.84 1.96
N ASP A 180 -16.04 9.72 1.40
CA ASP A 180 -16.93 9.36 0.29
C ASP A 180 -16.12 9.09 -0.99
N GLN A 181 -15.13 9.94 -1.29
CA GLN A 181 -14.22 9.72 -2.42
C GLN A 181 -13.43 8.42 -2.27
N ILE A 182 -12.89 8.12 -1.08
CA ILE A 182 -12.18 6.86 -0.81
C ILE A 182 -13.11 5.65 -1.00
N TYR A 183 -14.36 5.75 -0.54
CA TYR A 183 -15.36 4.70 -0.74
C TYR A 183 -15.64 4.46 -2.22
N ASP A 184 -15.77 5.51 -3.01
CA ASP A 184 -16.05 5.39 -4.45
C ASP A 184 -14.83 4.86 -5.22
N ILE A 185 -13.61 5.27 -4.85
CA ILE A 185 -12.36 4.76 -5.45
C ILE A 185 -12.21 3.26 -5.18
N MET A 186 -12.50 2.78 -3.96
CA MET A 186 -12.42 1.36 -3.62
C MET A 186 -13.30 0.48 -4.53
N ALA A 187 -14.40 1.02 -5.06
CA ALA A 187 -15.30 0.29 -5.96
C ALA A 187 -14.63 -0.15 -7.27
N LEU A 188 -13.48 0.44 -7.62
CA LEU A 188 -12.70 0.10 -8.82
C LEU A 188 -11.87 -1.18 -8.65
N TYR A 189 -11.60 -1.60 -7.42
CA TYR A 189 -10.92 -2.87 -7.11
C TYR A 189 -11.92 -4.04 -7.07
N LYS A 190 -12.49 -4.40 -8.23
CA LYS A 190 -13.55 -5.41 -8.30
C LYS A 190 -13.06 -6.79 -7.90
N THR A 191 -11.83 -7.16 -8.30
CA THR A 191 -11.24 -8.44 -7.86
C THR A 191 -11.08 -8.48 -6.34
N GLN A 192 -10.73 -7.35 -5.72
CA GLN A 192 -10.50 -7.25 -4.28
C GLN A 192 -11.80 -7.36 -3.48
N LEU A 193 -12.88 -6.77 -4.01
CA LEU A 193 -14.22 -6.84 -3.44
C LEU A 193 -14.89 -8.23 -3.55
N ALA A 194 -14.22 -9.20 -4.18
CA ALA A 194 -14.64 -10.59 -4.19
C ALA A 194 -14.41 -11.31 -2.85
N LEU A 195 -13.62 -10.75 -1.92
CA LEU A 195 -13.44 -11.31 -0.58
C LEU A 195 -14.41 -10.68 0.44
N LYS A 196 -14.91 -11.51 1.36
CA LYS A 196 -15.80 -11.10 2.46
C LYS A 196 -15.15 -10.01 3.31
N ASP A 197 -13.91 -10.22 3.77
CA ASP A 197 -13.24 -9.29 4.68
C ASP A 197 -12.96 -7.93 4.02
N THR A 198 -12.46 -7.93 2.79
CA THR A 198 -12.24 -6.69 2.00
C THR A 198 -13.54 -5.95 1.76
N ARG A 199 -14.62 -6.66 1.40
CA ARG A 199 -15.94 -6.04 1.23
C ARG A 199 -16.50 -5.48 2.53
N MET A 200 -16.32 -6.18 3.64
CA MET A 200 -16.69 -5.67 4.96
C MET A 200 -15.89 -4.42 5.32
N GLY A 201 -14.58 -4.41 5.04
CA GLY A 201 -13.72 -3.23 5.18
C GLY A 201 -14.25 -2.04 4.39
N TRP A 202 -14.59 -2.24 3.11
CA TRP A 202 -15.14 -1.22 2.23
C TRP A 202 -16.39 -0.55 2.83
N LEU A 203 -17.33 -1.33 3.37
CA LEU A 203 -18.56 -0.82 4.00
C LEU A 203 -18.29 0.07 5.22
N THR A 204 -17.12 -0.05 5.85
CA THR A 204 -16.73 0.77 7.00
C THR A 204 -15.95 2.02 6.66
N LEU A 205 -15.48 2.21 5.41
CA LEU A 205 -14.63 3.35 5.03
C LEU A 205 -15.31 4.70 5.32
N LYS A 206 -16.63 4.81 5.13
CA LYS A 206 -17.40 6.02 5.46
C LYS A 206 -17.40 6.39 6.96
N ARG A 207 -16.95 5.49 7.83
CA ARG A 207 -16.82 5.72 9.28
C ARG A 207 -15.39 6.10 9.70
N LYS A 208 -14.37 5.81 8.89
CA LYS A 208 -12.96 6.07 9.20
C LYS A 208 -12.67 7.58 9.17
N ARG A 209 -12.43 8.22 10.31
CA ARG A 209 -12.21 9.69 10.38
C ARG A 209 -10.74 10.12 10.32
N SER A 210 -9.83 9.17 10.47
CA SER A 210 -8.41 9.45 10.58
C SER A 210 -7.55 8.26 10.20
N GLU A 211 -6.34 8.56 9.77
CA GLU A 211 -5.25 7.62 9.56
C GLU A 211 -4.17 7.85 10.60
N ARG A 212 -3.42 6.79 10.93
CA ARG A 212 -2.39 6.83 11.96
C ARG A 212 -1.10 6.26 11.39
N PHE A 213 -0.01 6.95 11.64
CA PHE A 213 1.32 6.56 11.19
C PHE A 213 2.31 6.62 12.34
N GLY A 214 3.32 5.78 12.26
CA GLY A 214 4.57 5.93 13.00
C GLY A 214 5.48 6.78 12.16
N VAL A 215 6.05 7.83 12.74
CA VAL A 215 6.93 8.78 12.04
C VAL A 215 8.34 8.60 12.56
N PHE A 216 9.23 8.24 11.65
CA PHE A 216 10.62 7.97 11.93
C PHE A 216 11.53 8.77 11.01
N SER A 217 12.79 8.86 11.39
CA SER A 217 13.92 9.38 10.61
C SER A 217 14.92 8.26 10.39
N LEU A 218 15.84 8.38 9.43
CA LEU A 218 16.82 7.31 9.19
C LEU A 218 17.66 6.95 10.43
N ASP A 219 17.90 7.91 11.32
CA ASP A 219 18.59 7.70 12.61
C ASP A 219 17.84 6.77 13.58
N ASP A 220 16.53 6.58 13.36
CA ASP A 220 15.70 5.66 14.14
C ASP A 220 15.80 4.21 13.65
N ALA A 221 16.40 3.96 12.47
CA ALA A 221 16.45 2.63 11.85
C ALA A 221 17.15 1.61 12.75
N GLY A 222 16.47 0.48 13.01
CA GLY A 222 16.93 -0.58 13.90
C GLY A 222 16.84 -0.25 15.40
N ARG A 223 16.33 0.94 15.77
CA ARG A 223 16.09 1.33 17.18
C ARG A 223 14.67 1.04 17.62
N PHE A 224 13.73 0.95 16.68
CA PHE A 224 12.34 0.60 16.97
C PHE A 224 11.95 -0.68 16.27
N TYR A 225 10.99 -1.41 16.84
CA TYR A 225 10.53 -2.68 16.26
C TYR A 225 10.07 -2.53 14.79
N ASN A 226 9.48 -1.38 14.47
CA ASN A 226 8.85 -1.10 13.18
C ASN A 226 9.66 -0.19 12.26
N PHE A 227 10.91 0.12 12.61
CA PHE A 227 11.80 0.94 11.79
C PHE A 227 13.25 0.71 12.22
#